data_AF-A0A8B6C4F0-F1
#
_entry.id   AF-A0A8B6C4F0-F1
#
_cell.length_a   1.000
_cell.length_b   1.000
_cell.length_c   1.000
_cell.angle_alpha   90.00
_cell.angle_beta   90.00
_cell.angle_gamma   90.00
#
_symmetry.space_group_name_H-M   'P 1'
#
loop_
_entity.id
_entity.type
_entity.pdbx_description
1 polymer ?
#
loop_
_entity_poly.entity_id
_entity_poly.type
_entity_poly.pdbx_seq_one_letter_code
_entity_poly.pdbx_strand_id
1 'polypeptide(L)'
;MNEGCSYGRVEVVTWLLQNADNNLFDINVIMETSCRNGWIDIIKHILPLDLSACNATAAITRACTTGNVEFVQLLLNQFGKEHINFDQISKSMLTSSKNADLSISLLQNTDFDKFDIRKLFTAACGFGWIDVIKYIKSKTSTKCNISGGLIKACNRGEDKIVTYLLQEFPHYRFDFQSSLLAACVKGWDEIAEILLDKVDHNLLHIENNFMNICRSGEADIVSIILKKVDHND
;
A
#
# COMPACT_ATOMS: atom_id res chain seq x y z
N MET A 1 7.53 26.89 -19.67
CA MET A 1 7.67 25.42 -19.60
C MET A 1 7.35 24.89 -18.21
N ASN A 2 8.14 25.20 -17.18
CA ASN A 2 7.98 24.65 -15.82
C ASN A 2 6.58 24.84 -15.22
N GLU A 3 6.00 26.05 -15.32
CA GLU A 3 4.63 26.32 -14.86
C GLU A 3 3.59 25.49 -15.62
N GLY A 4 3.76 25.35 -16.94
CA GLY A 4 2.90 24.51 -17.77
C GLY A 4 2.93 23.05 -17.32
N CYS A 5 4.11 22.54 -16.98
CA CYS A 5 4.29 21.18 -16.44
C CYS A 5 3.77 21.06 -15.00
N SER A 6 3.87 22.12 -14.19
CA SER A 6 3.37 22.11 -12.81
C SER A 6 1.85 22.00 -12.77
N TYR A 7 1.16 22.73 -13.65
CA TYR A 7 -0.31 22.77 -13.70
C TYR A 7 -0.95 21.88 -14.78
N GLY A 8 -0.18 20.99 -15.42
CA GLY A 8 -0.74 20.05 -16.40
C GLY A 8 -1.31 20.71 -17.65
N ARG A 9 -0.76 21.85 -18.07
CA ARG A 9 -1.21 22.60 -19.26
C ARG A 9 -0.65 21.96 -20.53
N VAL A 10 -1.21 20.80 -20.91
CA VAL A 10 -0.77 19.97 -22.05
C VAL A 10 -0.59 20.82 -23.32
N GLU A 11 -1.61 21.59 -23.71
CA GLU A 11 -1.56 22.40 -24.94
C GLU A 11 -0.42 23.42 -24.95
N VAL A 12 -0.20 24.10 -23.82
CA VAL A 12 0.88 25.09 -23.68
C VAL A 12 2.24 24.40 -23.74
N VAL A 13 2.38 23.26 -23.07
CA VAL A 13 3.63 22.49 -23.06
C VAL A 13 3.92 21.95 -24.47
N THR A 14 2.95 21.35 -25.14
CA THR A 14 3.09 20.86 -26.51
C THR A 14 3.44 21.96 -27.49
N TRP A 15 2.80 23.13 -27.38
CA TRP A 15 3.14 24.28 -28.22
C TRP A 15 4.59 24.74 -27.97
N LEU A 16 5.02 24.82 -26.72
CA LEU A 16 6.40 25.19 -26.37
C LEU A 16 7.43 24.18 -26.90
N LEU A 17 7.15 22.88 -26.79
CA LEU A 17 8.04 21.83 -27.32
C LEU A 17 8.18 21.89 -28.85
N GLN A 18 7.17 22.40 -29.55
CA GLN A 18 7.18 22.51 -31.02
C GLN A 18 7.79 23.81 -31.53
N ASN A 19 7.70 24.90 -30.76
CA ASN A 19 7.97 26.26 -31.26
C ASN A 19 9.11 26.99 -30.54
N ALA A 20 9.57 26.51 -29.38
CA ALA A 20 10.66 27.14 -28.63
C ALA A 20 11.99 26.41 -28.82
N ASP A 21 13.10 27.12 -28.57
CA ASP A 21 14.43 26.50 -28.57
C ASP A 21 14.55 25.49 -27.42
N ASN A 22 14.75 24.21 -27.76
CA ASN A 22 14.82 23.11 -26.80
C ASN A 22 15.94 23.27 -25.76
N ASN A 23 16.97 24.09 -26.05
CA ASN A 23 18.04 24.39 -25.09
C ASN A 23 17.59 25.23 -23.90
N LEU A 24 16.38 25.81 -23.94
CA LEU A 24 15.85 26.66 -22.87
C LEU A 24 15.19 25.87 -21.74
N PHE A 25 15.06 24.54 -21.87
CA PHE A 25 14.34 23.73 -20.90
C PHE A 25 15.19 22.57 -20.38
N ASP A 26 15.15 22.39 -19.05
CA ASP A 26 15.77 21.24 -18.41
C ASP A 26 14.81 20.05 -18.44
N ILE A 27 15.18 19.04 -19.24
CA ILE A 27 14.40 17.80 -19.40
C ILE A 27 14.16 17.08 -18.07
N ASN A 28 15.11 17.15 -17.11
CA ASN A 28 14.93 16.55 -15.79
C ASN A 28 13.84 17.24 -15.00
N VAL A 29 13.81 18.58 -15.02
CA VAL A 29 12.80 19.37 -14.32
C VAL A 29 11.42 19.10 -14.90
N ILE A 30 11.31 19.06 -16.23
CA ILE A 30 10.06 18.74 -16.92
C ILE A 30 9.59 17.33 -16.55
N MET A 31 10.46 16.33 -16.67
CA MET A 31 10.15 14.92 -16.40
C MET A 31 9.76 14.72 -14.94
N GLU A 32 10.54 15.21 -13.98
CA GLU A 32 10.25 15.03 -12.56
C GLU A 32 8.94 15.71 -12.16
N THR A 33 8.70 16.95 -12.62
CA THR A 33 7.48 17.71 -12.30
C THR A 33 6.25 17.02 -12.86
N SER A 34 6.31 16.58 -14.12
CA SER A 34 5.20 15.91 -14.78
C SER A 34 4.94 14.53 -14.19
N CYS A 35 5.99 13.76 -13.86
CA CYS A 35 5.87 12.47 -13.19
C CYS A 35 5.29 12.58 -11.78
N ARG A 36 5.72 13.58 -11.01
CA ARG A 36 5.21 13.82 -9.65
C ARG A 36 3.73 14.15 -9.64
N ASN A 37 3.26 14.90 -10.62
CA ASN A 37 1.87 15.34 -10.69
C ASN A 37 0.96 14.38 -11.50
N GLY A 38 1.53 13.33 -12.11
CA GLY A 38 0.74 12.36 -12.87
C GLY A 38 0.30 12.82 -14.26
N TRP A 39 1.00 13.79 -14.86
CA TRP A 39 0.67 14.32 -16.18
C TRP A 39 1.15 13.41 -17.32
N ILE A 40 0.45 12.28 -17.48
CA ILE A 40 0.79 11.26 -18.48
C ILE A 40 0.80 11.81 -19.91
N ASP A 41 -0.11 12.71 -20.26
CA ASP A 41 -0.20 13.28 -21.62
C ASP A 41 0.99 14.19 -21.95
N ILE A 42 1.45 14.97 -20.96
CA ILE A 42 2.69 15.74 -21.08
C ILE A 42 3.87 14.80 -21.31
N ILE A 43 3.96 13.71 -20.53
CA ILE A 43 5.03 12.72 -20.71
C ILE A 43 4.97 12.07 -22.09
N LYS A 44 3.79 11.69 -22.58
CA LYS A 44 3.62 11.13 -23.94
C LYS A 44 4.17 12.07 -25.02
N HIS A 45 4.08 13.39 -24.84
CA HIS A 45 4.69 14.37 -25.75
C HIS A 45 6.21 14.53 -25.60
N ILE A 46 6.77 14.24 -24.43
CA ILE A 46 8.20 14.39 -24.12
C ILE A 46 9.01 13.14 -24.46
N LEU A 47 8.40 11.94 -24.35
CA LEU A 47 9.08 10.66 -24.59
C LEU A 47 9.81 10.54 -25.93
N PRO A 48 9.35 11.14 -27.05
CA PRO A 48 10.07 11.10 -28.32
C PRO A 48 11.34 11.96 -28.40
N LEU A 49 11.63 12.80 -27.40
CA LEU A 49 12.79 13.70 -27.39
C LEU A 49 14.06 12.97 -26.93
N ASP A 50 15.20 13.66 -26.99
CA ASP A 50 16.44 13.14 -26.38
C ASP A 50 16.31 13.18 -24.84
N LEU A 51 16.33 11.99 -24.24
CA LEU A 51 16.22 11.77 -22.80
C LEU A 51 17.57 11.37 -22.17
N SER A 52 18.69 11.55 -22.86
CA SER A 52 20.03 11.17 -22.38
C SER A 52 20.39 11.79 -21.03
N ALA A 53 19.95 13.02 -20.78
CA ALA A 53 20.15 13.71 -19.51
C ALA A 53 19.11 13.34 -18.43
N CYS A 54 18.07 12.56 -18.76
CA CYS A 54 16.95 12.26 -17.87
C CYS A 54 17.33 11.30 -16.74
N ASN A 55 16.99 11.65 -15.51
CA ASN A 55 17.02 10.74 -14.37
C ASN A 55 15.79 9.81 -14.39
N ALA A 56 15.89 8.73 -15.17
CA ALA A 56 14.85 7.71 -15.32
C ALA A 56 14.40 7.13 -13.97
N THR A 57 15.35 6.86 -13.05
CA THR A 57 15.06 6.32 -11.72
C THR A 57 14.16 7.26 -10.90
N ALA A 58 14.44 8.57 -10.93
CA ALA A 58 13.61 9.57 -10.27
C ALA A 58 12.23 9.67 -10.92
N ALA A 59 12.16 9.70 -12.25
CA ALA A 59 10.91 9.77 -13.00
C ALA A 59 9.98 8.59 -12.67
N ILE A 60 10.48 7.35 -12.75
CA ILE A 60 9.72 6.14 -12.40
C ILE A 60 9.25 6.19 -10.95
N THR A 61 10.15 6.54 -10.02
CA THR A 61 9.81 6.62 -8.59
C THR A 61 8.67 7.60 -8.34
N ARG A 62 8.68 8.77 -8.98
CA ARG A 62 7.60 9.77 -8.81
C ARG A 62 6.31 9.34 -9.48
N ALA A 63 6.36 8.72 -10.66
CA ALA A 63 5.17 8.16 -11.28
C ALA A 63 4.51 7.10 -10.38
N CYS A 64 5.28 6.27 -9.67
CA CYS A 64 4.72 5.30 -8.73
C CYS A 64 3.93 5.93 -7.57
N THR A 65 4.23 7.17 -7.17
CA THR A 65 3.46 7.86 -6.12
C THR A 65 2.03 8.21 -6.56
N THR A 66 1.77 8.23 -7.87
CA THR A 66 0.45 8.55 -8.43
C THR A 66 -0.52 7.36 -8.40
N GLY A 67 0.00 6.13 -8.27
CA GLY A 67 -0.80 4.91 -8.37
C GLY A 67 -1.27 4.54 -9.78
N ASN A 68 -0.92 5.33 -10.81
CA ASN A 68 -1.36 5.10 -12.17
C ASN A 68 -0.52 4.00 -12.85
N VAL A 69 -1.13 2.84 -13.09
CA VAL A 69 -0.49 1.66 -13.70
C VAL A 69 -0.06 1.91 -15.14
N GLU A 70 -0.93 2.52 -15.97
CA GLU A 70 -0.60 2.85 -17.36
C GLU A 70 0.62 3.76 -17.40
N PHE A 71 0.65 4.75 -16.52
CA PHE A 71 1.73 5.72 -16.50
C PHE A 71 3.08 5.10 -16.11
N VAL A 72 3.10 4.26 -15.08
CA VAL A 72 4.33 3.57 -14.69
C VAL A 72 4.77 2.60 -15.77
N GLN A 73 3.85 1.86 -16.39
CA GLN A 73 4.18 0.93 -17.46
C GLN A 73 4.75 1.64 -18.70
N LEU A 74 4.23 2.82 -19.04
CA LEU A 74 4.76 3.68 -20.10
C LEU A 74 6.25 4.00 -19.85
N LEU A 75 6.60 4.43 -18.63
CA LEU A 75 7.98 4.77 -18.28
C LEU A 75 8.88 3.53 -18.24
N LEU A 76 8.40 2.40 -17.72
CA LEU A 76 9.17 1.16 -17.71
C LEU A 76 9.43 0.61 -19.11
N ASN A 77 8.51 0.80 -20.05
CA ASN A 77 8.70 0.44 -21.44
C ASN A 77 9.74 1.34 -22.13
N GLN A 78 9.80 2.62 -21.77
CA GLN A 78 10.78 3.55 -22.33
C GLN A 78 12.19 3.31 -21.77
N PHE A 79 12.31 3.26 -20.44
CA PHE A 79 13.61 3.31 -19.77
C PHE A 79 14.14 1.93 -19.38
N GLY A 80 13.29 0.91 -19.32
CA GLY A 80 13.68 -0.41 -18.81
C GLY A 80 13.50 -0.56 -17.30
N LYS A 81 13.61 -1.82 -16.85
CA LYS A 81 13.35 -2.24 -15.46
C LYS A 81 14.58 -2.07 -14.55
N GLU A 82 15.75 -1.88 -15.11
CA GLU A 82 17.03 -1.64 -14.43
C GLU A 82 17.05 -0.32 -13.65
N HIS A 83 16.22 0.64 -14.07
CA HIS A 83 16.05 1.93 -13.39
C HIS A 83 15.07 1.89 -12.21
N ILE A 84 14.53 0.71 -11.88
CA ILE A 84 13.68 0.54 -10.72
C ILE A 84 14.52 0.59 -9.44
N ASN A 85 14.23 1.58 -8.60
CA ASN A 85 14.67 1.58 -7.21
C ASN A 85 13.61 0.89 -6.33
N PHE A 86 13.80 -0.41 -6.06
CA PHE A 86 12.85 -1.23 -5.31
C PHE A 86 12.58 -0.72 -3.89
N ASP A 87 13.57 -0.14 -3.20
CA ASP A 87 13.37 0.43 -1.86
C ASP A 87 12.44 1.66 -1.91
N GLN A 88 12.67 2.57 -2.86
CA GLN A 88 11.88 3.79 -3.02
C GLN A 88 10.48 3.52 -3.58
N ILE A 89 10.37 2.61 -4.55
CA ILE A 89 9.06 2.19 -5.07
C ILE A 89 8.27 1.49 -3.98
N SER A 90 8.89 0.58 -3.20
CA SER A 90 8.23 -0.05 -2.06
C SER A 90 7.66 1.02 -1.13
N LYS A 91 8.46 2.01 -0.69
CA LYS A 91 7.98 3.12 0.14
C LYS A 91 6.83 3.89 -0.49
N SER A 92 6.93 4.22 -1.77
CA SER A 92 5.91 4.97 -2.52
C SER A 92 4.59 4.22 -2.60
N MET A 93 4.64 2.90 -2.83
CA MET A 93 3.46 2.04 -2.86
C MET A 93 2.71 2.10 -1.51
N LEU A 94 3.41 2.11 -0.37
CA LEU A 94 2.77 2.13 0.97
C LEU A 94 2.13 3.47 1.36
N THR A 95 2.18 4.52 0.51
CA THR A 95 1.70 5.87 0.88
C THR A 95 0.19 6.06 0.71
N SER A 96 -0.47 5.26 -0.13
CA SER A 96 -1.85 5.49 -0.55
C SER A 96 -2.58 4.18 -0.77
N SER A 97 -3.85 4.09 -0.36
CA SER A 97 -4.72 2.93 -0.59
C SER A 97 -5.00 2.65 -2.06
N LYS A 98 -4.79 3.63 -2.95
CA LYS A 98 -5.02 3.51 -4.40
C LYS A 98 -3.96 2.70 -5.13
N ASN A 99 -2.88 2.31 -4.46
CA ASN A 99 -1.72 1.68 -5.08
C ASN A 99 -1.85 0.15 -5.22
N ALA A 100 -3.02 -0.45 -4.94
CA ALA A 100 -3.22 -1.90 -5.03
C ALA A 100 -2.87 -2.45 -6.43
N ASP A 101 -3.46 -1.86 -7.47
CA ASP A 101 -3.30 -2.28 -8.86
C ASP A 101 -1.88 -2.07 -9.37
N LEU A 102 -1.26 -0.96 -8.99
CA LEU A 102 0.15 -0.70 -9.26
C LEU A 102 1.03 -1.73 -8.57
N SER A 103 0.71 -2.07 -7.32
CA SER A 103 1.48 -3.03 -6.54
C SER A 103 1.48 -4.40 -7.15
N ILE A 104 0.30 -4.91 -7.51
CA ILE A 104 0.20 -6.22 -8.14
C ILE A 104 0.86 -6.23 -9.52
N SER A 105 0.69 -5.18 -10.32
CA SER A 105 1.33 -5.05 -11.63
C SER A 105 2.86 -5.07 -11.52
N LEU A 106 3.45 -4.31 -10.59
CA LEU A 106 4.89 -4.30 -10.39
C LEU A 106 5.41 -5.64 -9.88
N LEU A 107 4.74 -6.28 -8.94
CA LEU A 107 5.11 -7.62 -8.45
C LEU A 107 5.08 -8.69 -9.55
N GLN A 108 4.15 -8.58 -10.50
CA GLN A 108 4.02 -9.51 -11.63
C GLN A 108 5.04 -9.28 -12.73
N ASN A 109 5.41 -8.01 -12.97
CA ASN A 109 6.20 -7.63 -14.13
C ASN A 109 7.67 -7.35 -13.80
N THR A 110 8.09 -7.44 -12.54
CA THR A 110 9.46 -7.15 -12.11
C THR A 110 10.02 -8.25 -11.21
N ASP A 111 11.27 -8.08 -10.75
CA ASP A 111 11.92 -9.07 -9.91
C ASP A 111 11.33 -9.07 -8.49
N PHE A 112 10.48 -10.06 -8.22
CA PHE A 112 9.76 -10.24 -6.96
C PHE A 112 10.70 -10.24 -5.74
N ASP A 113 11.88 -10.84 -5.86
CA ASP A 113 12.78 -11.04 -4.72
C ASP A 113 13.51 -9.76 -4.29
N LYS A 114 13.46 -8.71 -5.11
CA LYS A 114 14.03 -7.38 -4.78
C LYS A 114 13.10 -6.52 -3.92
N PHE A 115 11.84 -6.89 -3.75
CA PHE A 115 10.91 -6.16 -2.89
C PHE A 115 11.09 -6.53 -1.41
N ASP A 116 10.83 -5.56 -0.52
CA ASP A 116 10.63 -5.82 0.90
C ASP A 116 9.24 -6.43 1.13
N ILE A 117 9.12 -7.72 0.82
CA ILE A 117 7.86 -8.49 0.91
C ILE A 117 7.24 -8.40 2.30
N ARG A 118 8.07 -8.35 3.35
CA ARG A 118 7.59 -8.24 4.73
C ARG A 118 6.81 -6.94 4.95
N LYS A 119 7.37 -5.80 4.53
CA LYS A 119 6.70 -4.49 4.64
C LYS A 119 5.50 -4.41 3.71
N LEU A 120 5.64 -4.87 2.47
CA LEU A 120 4.57 -4.83 1.48
C LEU A 120 3.35 -5.65 1.92
N PHE A 121 3.56 -6.88 2.41
CA PHE A 121 2.50 -7.72 2.94
C PHE A 121 1.78 -7.04 4.11
N THR A 122 2.52 -6.46 5.06
CA THR A 122 1.94 -5.77 6.22
C THR A 122 1.09 -4.57 5.80
N ALA A 123 1.56 -3.77 4.83
CA ALA A 123 0.80 -2.64 4.33
C ALA A 123 -0.42 -3.06 3.53
N ALA A 124 -0.29 -4.08 2.66
CA ALA A 124 -1.41 -4.65 1.90
C ALA A 124 -2.53 -5.10 2.84
N CYS A 125 -2.19 -5.72 3.98
CA CYS A 125 -3.16 -6.08 5.01
C CYS A 125 -3.88 -4.87 5.61
N GLY A 126 -3.16 -3.77 5.84
CA GLY A 126 -3.74 -2.54 6.37
C GLY A 126 -4.48 -1.67 5.35
N PHE A 127 -4.33 -1.89 4.06
CA PHE A 127 -5.05 -1.14 3.02
C PHE A 127 -6.12 -1.97 2.31
N GLY A 128 -6.38 -3.20 2.77
CA GLY A 128 -7.41 -4.05 2.19
C GLY A 128 -7.03 -4.68 0.84
N TRP A 129 -5.74 -4.75 0.50
CA TRP A 129 -5.28 -5.20 -0.84
C TRP A 129 -5.25 -6.72 -0.97
N ILE A 130 -6.43 -7.34 -0.96
CA ILE A 130 -6.58 -8.80 -0.94
C ILE A 130 -5.86 -9.49 -2.11
N ASP A 131 -5.88 -8.92 -3.31
CA ASP A 131 -5.25 -9.52 -4.48
C ASP A 131 -3.72 -9.48 -4.40
N VAL A 132 -3.16 -8.41 -3.83
CA VAL A 132 -1.72 -8.31 -3.53
C VAL A 132 -1.32 -9.36 -2.49
N ILE A 133 -2.12 -9.53 -1.42
CA ILE A 133 -1.87 -10.53 -0.37
C ILE A 133 -1.88 -11.94 -0.97
N LYS A 134 -2.92 -12.27 -1.75
CA LYS A 134 -3.05 -13.56 -2.44
C LYS A 134 -1.87 -13.81 -3.39
N TYR A 135 -1.48 -12.79 -4.17
CA TYR A 135 -0.34 -12.90 -5.08
C TYR A 135 0.97 -13.15 -4.32
N ILE A 136 1.27 -12.37 -3.28
CA ILE A 136 2.47 -12.56 -2.45
C ILE A 136 2.49 -13.97 -1.87
N LYS A 137 1.37 -14.42 -1.29
CA LYS A 137 1.24 -15.78 -0.72
C LYS A 137 1.50 -16.87 -1.76
N SER A 138 1.02 -16.68 -2.99
CA SER A 138 1.25 -17.63 -4.10
C SER A 138 2.74 -17.81 -4.45
N LYS A 139 3.57 -16.79 -4.14
CA LYS A 139 5.02 -16.79 -4.38
C LYS A 139 5.83 -17.18 -3.16
N THR A 140 5.40 -16.77 -1.96
CA THR A 140 6.11 -17.03 -0.71
C THR A 140 5.16 -16.91 0.49
N SER A 141 5.28 -17.83 1.44
CA SER A 141 4.64 -17.70 2.76
C SER A 141 5.65 -17.40 3.87
N THR A 142 6.94 -17.70 3.67
CA THR A 142 7.99 -17.56 4.69
C THR A 142 8.46 -16.12 4.89
N LYS A 143 8.33 -15.28 3.85
CA LYS A 143 8.68 -13.84 3.93
C LYS A 143 7.55 -12.96 4.48
N CYS A 144 6.36 -13.51 4.69
CA CYS A 144 5.18 -12.76 5.14
C CYS A 144 5.21 -12.51 6.65
N ASN A 145 5.03 -11.26 7.06
CA ASN A 145 4.83 -10.92 8.48
C ASN A 145 3.33 -11.05 8.82
N ILE A 146 2.89 -12.29 9.02
CA ILE A 146 1.47 -12.63 9.23
C ILE A 146 0.91 -11.95 10.49
N SER A 147 1.59 -12.05 11.65
CA SER A 147 1.16 -11.35 12.88
C SER A 147 1.04 -9.83 12.68
N GLY A 148 2.06 -9.20 12.09
CA GLY A 148 2.01 -7.76 11.84
C GLY A 148 0.93 -7.36 10.83
N GLY A 149 0.67 -8.21 9.83
CA GLY A 149 -0.42 -8.06 8.88
C GLY A 149 -1.78 -8.08 9.56
N LEU A 150 -2.04 -9.08 10.43
CA LEU A 150 -3.29 -9.19 11.18
C LEU A 150 -3.50 -7.96 12.08
N ILE A 151 -2.50 -7.57 12.88
CA ILE A 151 -2.59 -6.39 13.75
C ILE A 151 -2.89 -5.13 12.93
N LYS A 152 -2.25 -4.98 11.74
CA LYS A 152 -2.46 -3.80 10.89
C LYS A 152 -3.86 -3.77 10.26
N ALA A 153 -4.38 -4.92 9.84
CA ALA A 153 -5.75 -5.07 9.35
C ALA A 153 -6.76 -4.73 10.45
N CYS A 154 -6.57 -5.28 11.66
CA CYS A 154 -7.39 -4.97 12.83
C CYS A 154 -7.36 -3.49 13.17
N ASN A 155 -6.18 -2.84 13.14
CA ASN A 155 -6.05 -1.42 13.44
C ASN A 155 -6.81 -0.51 12.44
N ARG A 156 -7.11 -1.00 11.24
CA ARG A 156 -7.69 -0.21 10.14
C ARG A 156 -9.09 -0.63 9.72
N GLY A 157 -9.70 -1.59 10.42
CA GLY A 157 -11.07 -2.01 10.13
C GLY A 157 -11.20 -2.92 8.90
N GLU A 158 -10.12 -3.61 8.50
CA GLU A 158 -10.11 -4.46 7.30
C GLU A 158 -10.62 -5.88 7.61
N ASP A 159 -11.92 -6.01 7.91
CA ASP A 159 -12.63 -7.23 8.27
C ASP A 159 -12.41 -8.41 7.29
N LYS A 160 -12.44 -8.13 5.98
CA LYS A 160 -12.20 -9.11 4.92
C LYS A 160 -10.78 -9.67 4.97
N ILE A 161 -9.80 -8.83 5.29
CA ILE A 161 -8.41 -9.26 5.44
C ILE A 161 -8.24 -10.07 6.73
N VAL A 162 -8.83 -9.62 7.83
CA VAL A 162 -8.80 -10.36 9.11
C VAL A 162 -9.35 -11.76 8.90
N THR A 163 -10.55 -11.87 8.34
CA THR A 163 -11.20 -13.15 8.05
C THR A 163 -10.34 -14.03 7.15
N TYR A 164 -9.82 -13.46 6.05
CA TYR A 164 -8.94 -14.17 5.14
C TYR A 164 -7.70 -14.72 5.86
N LEU A 165 -6.98 -13.90 6.64
CA LEU A 165 -5.76 -14.34 7.32
C LEU A 165 -6.04 -15.47 8.33
N LEU A 166 -7.13 -15.38 9.10
CA LEU A 166 -7.47 -16.40 10.09
C LEU A 166 -7.87 -17.74 9.44
N GLN A 167 -8.59 -17.69 8.32
CA GLN A 167 -8.96 -18.90 7.56
C GLN A 167 -7.75 -19.53 6.87
N GLU A 168 -6.86 -18.71 6.34
CA GLU A 168 -5.75 -19.14 5.50
C GLU A 168 -4.53 -19.63 6.28
N PHE A 169 -4.47 -19.33 7.58
CA PHE A 169 -3.38 -19.72 8.46
C PHE A 169 -3.89 -20.30 9.80
N PRO A 170 -4.69 -21.37 9.78
CA PRO A 170 -5.39 -21.89 10.98
C PRO A 170 -4.44 -22.44 12.05
N HIS A 171 -3.21 -22.79 11.69
CA HIS A 171 -2.19 -23.30 12.63
C HIS A 171 -1.13 -22.25 13.00
N TYR A 172 -1.25 -21.02 12.51
CA TYR A 172 -0.32 -19.96 12.86
C TYR A 172 -0.63 -19.42 14.26
N ARG A 173 0.41 -19.25 15.08
CA ARG A 173 0.28 -18.68 16.43
C ARG A 173 0.22 -17.17 16.32
N PHE A 174 -0.98 -16.64 16.10
CA PHE A 174 -1.21 -15.20 16.05
C PHE A 174 -1.04 -14.54 17.42
N ASP A 175 -0.58 -13.30 17.42
CA ASP A 175 -0.70 -12.39 18.55
C ASP A 175 -2.12 -11.81 18.59
N PHE A 176 -3.04 -12.63 19.10
CA PHE A 176 -4.45 -12.26 19.24
C PHE A 176 -4.68 -11.16 20.27
N GLN A 177 -3.82 -11.05 21.29
CA GLN A 177 -3.95 -10.01 22.30
C GLN A 177 -3.75 -8.63 21.67
N SER A 178 -2.65 -8.43 20.93
CA SER A 178 -2.38 -7.16 20.26
C SER A 178 -3.39 -6.88 19.13
N SER A 179 -3.82 -7.93 18.42
CA SER A 179 -4.82 -7.79 17.34
C SER A 179 -6.18 -7.36 17.88
N LEU A 180 -6.65 -8.00 18.96
CA LEU A 180 -7.89 -7.67 19.64
C LEU A 180 -7.82 -6.27 20.23
N LEU A 181 -6.73 -5.92 20.94
CA LEU A 181 -6.53 -4.57 21.47
C LEU A 181 -6.59 -3.52 20.36
N ALA A 182 -5.98 -3.77 19.20
CA ALA A 182 -5.99 -2.86 18.07
C ALA A 182 -7.40 -2.64 17.49
N ALA A 183 -8.22 -3.69 17.39
CA ALA A 183 -9.62 -3.59 16.96
C ALA A 183 -10.46 -2.81 17.97
N CYS A 184 -10.34 -3.20 19.23
CA CYS A 184 -11.03 -2.66 20.38
C CYS A 184 -10.78 -1.16 20.61
N VAL A 185 -9.52 -0.71 20.59
CA VAL A 185 -9.16 0.71 20.74
C VAL A 185 -9.69 1.58 19.60
N LYS A 186 -10.05 0.96 18.47
CA LYS A 186 -10.50 1.64 17.26
C LYS A 186 -12.01 1.56 17.01
N GLY A 187 -12.76 0.85 17.85
CA GLY A 187 -14.20 0.71 17.65
C GLY A 187 -14.58 -0.29 16.55
N TRP A 188 -13.73 -1.28 16.25
CA TRP A 188 -14.01 -2.27 15.20
C TRP A 188 -14.68 -3.51 15.78
N ASP A 189 -15.97 -3.38 16.07
CA ASP A 189 -16.79 -4.37 16.80
C ASP A 189 -16.82 -5.72 16.08
N GLU A 190 -17.09 -5.73 14.78
CA GLU A 190 -17.16 -6.96 13.99
C GLU A 190 -15.82 -7.69 13.97
N ILE A 191 -14.71 -6.95 13.93
CA ILE A 191 -13.37 -7.55 14.01
C ILE A 191 -13.11 -8.13 15.39
N ALA A 192 -13.52 -7.43 16.46
CA ALA A 192 -13.38 -7.92 17.81
C ALA A 192 -14.18 -9.23 18.02
N GLU A 193 -15.40 -9.31 17.49
CA GLU A 193 -16.20 -10.54 17.48
C GLU A 193 -15.50 -11.67 16.73
N ILE A 194 -15.03 -11.43 15.50
CA ILE A 194 -14.30 -12.42 14.70
C ILE A 194 -13.09 -12.97 15.47
N LEU A 195 -12.33 -12.10 16.15
CA LEU A 195 -11.15 -12.52 16.91
C LEU A 195 -11.55 -13.31 18.16
N LEU A 196 -12.55 -12.87 18.91
CA LEU A 196 -13.02 -13.57 20.12
C LEU A 196 -13.55 -14.97 19.78
N ASP A 197 -14.23 -15.15 18.64
CA ASP A 197 -14.72 -16.46 18.21
C ASP A 197 -13.61 -17.44 17.80
N LYS A 198 -12.39 -16.96 17.53
CA LYS A 198 -11.27 -17.77 17.04
C LYS A 198 -10.21 -18.05 18.09
N VAL A 199 -10.30 -17.45 19.27
CA VAL A 199 -9.26 -17.52 20.30
C VAL A 199 -9.72 -18.36 21.47
N ASP A 200 -8.82 -19.19 21.99
CA ASP A 200 -8.99 -19.76 23.32
C ASP A 200 -8.95 -18.61 24.34
N HIS A 201 -10.12 -18.29 24.91
CA HIS A 201 -10.32 -17.17 25.82
C HIS A 201 -9.35 -17.18 27.01
N ASN A 202 -8.86 -18.37 27.41
CA ASN A 202 -7.89 -18.53 28.50
C ASN A 202 -6.50 -17.93 28.19
N LEU A 203 -6.20 -17.66 26.92
CA LEU A 203 -4.93 -17.08 26.47
C LEU A 203 -5.01 -15.56 26.30
N LEU A 204 -6.20 -14.96 26.41
CA LEU A 204 -6.37 -13.52 26.34
C LEU A 204 -6.27 -12.94 27.75
N HIS A 205 -5.34 -11.99 27.95
CA HIS A 205 -5.37 -11.12 29.11
C HIS A 205 -6.50 -10.08 28.95
N ILE A 206 -7.75 -10.56 28.98
CA ILE A 206 -8.97 -9.78 28.68
C ILE A 206 -9.05 -8.55 29.58
N GLU A 207 -8.64 -8.63 30.84
CA GLU A 207 -8.61 -7.51 31.80
C GLU A 207 -7.82 -6.30 31.29
N ASN A 208 -6.66 -6.52 30.66
CA ASN A 208 -5.84 -5.44 30.10
C ASN A 208 -6.50 -4.78 28.89
N ASN A 209 -7.17 -5.57 28.05
CA ASN A 209 -7.93 -5.07 26.91
C ASN A 209 -9.18 -4.31 27.38
N PHE A 210 -9.87 -4.84 28.39
CA PHE A 210 -11.08 -4.26 28.98
C PHE A 210 -10.84 -2.84 29.51
N MET A 211 -9.76 -2.63 30.27
CA MET A 211 -9.40 -1.30 30.77
C MET A 211 -9.14 -0.28 29.65
N ASN A 212 -8.57 -0.71 28.52
CA ASN A 212 -8.31 0.17 27.38
C ASN A 212 -9.57 0.46 26.55
N ILE A 213 -10.50 -0.49 26.47
CA ILE A 213 -11.81 -0.33 25.80
C ILE A 213 -12.71 0.61 26.59
N CYS A 214 -12.75 0.46 27.91
CA CYS A 214 -13.46 1.40 28.77
C CYS A 214 -12.94 2.84 28.62
N ARG A 215 -11.64 3.01 28.27
CA ARG A 215 -11.06 4.32 27.97
C ARG A 215 -11.40 4.84 26.56
N SER A 216 -11.64 3.98 25.58
CA SER A 216 -12.04 4.41 24.23
C SER A 216 -13.51 4.82 24.18
N GLY A 217 -14.34 4.36 25.12
CA GLY A 217 -15.77 4.72 25.22
C GLY A 217 -16.69 3.83 24.38
N GLU A 218 -16.19 2.71 23.87
CA GLU A 218 -16.92 1.80 22.97
C GLU A 218 -17.77 0.81 23.77
N ALA A 219 -18.98 1.22 24.14
CA ALA A 219 -19.88 0.43 25.00
C ALA A 219 -20.28 -0.93 24.38
N ASP A 220 -20.40 -0.99 23.06
CA ASP A 220 -20.81 -2.21 22.34
C ASP A 220 -19.73 -3.29 22.44
N ILE A 221 -18.45 -2.95 22.28
CA ILE A 221 -17.31 -3.86 22.46
C ILE A 221 -17.24 -4.39 23.90
N VAL A 222 -17.45 -3.52 24.90
CA VAL A 222 -17.51 -3.94 26.30
C VAL A 222 -18.56 -5.03 26.49
N SER A 223 -19.74 -4.85 25.89
CA SER A 223 -20.82 -5.83 25.95
C SER A 223 -20.45 -7.15 25.27
N ILE A 224 -19.76 -7.11 24.13
CA ILE A 224 -19.29 -8.29 23.39
C ILE A 224 -18.31 -9.10 24.24
N ILE A 225 -17.34 -8.41 24.86
CA ILE A 225 -16.34 -9.06 25.71
C ILE A 225 -16.98 -9.69 26.93
N LEU A 226 -17.84 -8.97 27.66
CA LEU A 226 -18.50 -9.50 28.86
C LEU A 226 -19.32 -10.76 28.55
N LYS A 227 -20.12 -10.74 27.47
CA LYS A 227 -20.89 -11.92 27.04
C LYS A 227 -20.00 -13.13 26.77
N LYS A 228 -18.81 -12.93 26.19
CA LYS A 228 -17.89 -14.03 25.85
C LYS A 228 -17.05 -14.51 27.04
N VAL A 229 -16.85 -13.67 28.06
CA VAL A 229 -16.19 -14.06 29.32
C VAL A 229 -17.15 -14.86 30.20
N ASP A 230 -18.39 -14.39 30.37
CA ASP A 230 -19.39 -15.00 31.28
C ASP A 230 -19.87 -16.41 30.84
N HIS A 231 -19.64 -16.81 29.59
CA HIS A 231 -20.05 -18.12 29.07
C HIS A 231 -18.99 -19.23 29.20
N ASN A 232 -17.83 -18.96 29.80
CA ASN A 232 -16.73 -19.92 29.93
C ASN A 232 -16.41 -20.33 31.39
N ASP A 233 -17.25 -19.92 32.37
CA ASP A 233 -17.21 -20.38 33.76
C ASP A 233 -18.18 -21.57 34.01
#